data_AF-A0A117JQ13-F1
#
_entry.id   AF-A0A117JQ13-F1
#
_cell.length_a   1.000
_cell.length_b   1.000
_cell.length_c   1.000
_cell.angle_alpha   90.00
_cell.angle_beta   90.00
_cell.angle_gamma   90.00
#
_symmetry.space_group_name_H-M   'P 1'
#
loop_
_entity.id
_entity.type
_entity.pdbx_description
1 polymer ?
#
loop_
_entity_poly.entity_id
_entity_poly.type
_entity_poly.pdbx_seq_one_letter_code
_entity_poly.pdbx_strand_id
1 'polypeptide(L)'
;MLARHSHAVAVNRTRRARAARRRRLRVARADNDLTAAQWAAIKAAWDGCAYCGANDGPMQRDCVMAISRGGRYTLENVVPACASCNTSKCNDEVTGWMRRKRLDERRFLGRYVEIRAALLQEHET
;
A
#
# COMPACT_ATOMS: atom_id res chain seq x y z
N MET A 1 25.76 -8.41 43.74
CA MET A 1 24.71 -8.78 42.77
C MET A 1 23.94 -7.51 42.39
N LEU A 2 24.48 -6.70 41.46
CA LEU A 2 23.86 -5.41 41.09
C LEU A 2 22.65 -5.64 40.18
N ALA A 3 21.46 -5.29 40.67
CA ALA A 3 20.22 -5.36 39.92
C ALA A 3 20.27 -4.38 38.74
N ARG A 4 20.20 -4.94 37.52
CA ARG A 4 20.06 -4.16 36.28
C ARG A 4 18.70 -3.47 36.33
N HIS A 5 18.69 -2.18 36.63
CA HIS A 5 17.49 -1.36 36.48
C HIS A 5 17.24 -1.18 34.98
N SER A 6 16.20 -1.84 34.46
CA SER A 6 15.71 -1.63 33.10
C SER A 6 15.35 -0.16 32.93
N HIS A 7 16.16 0.58 32.16
CA HIS A 7 15.84 1.95 31.78
C HIS A 7 14.53 1.93 30.99
N ALA A 8 13.47 2.50 31.57
CA ALA A 8 12.19 2.65 30.89
C ALA A 8 12.37 3.60 29.70
N VAL A 9 12.26 3.07 28.47
CA VAL A 9 12.32 3.88 27.25
C VAL A 9 11.10 4.82 27.24
N ALA A 10 11.36 6.13 27.20
CA ALA A 10 10.31 7.14 27.16
C ALA A 10 9.39 6.92 25.93
N VAL A 11 8.14 6.57 26.18
CA VAL A 11 7.15 6.35 25.12
C VAL A 11 6.77 7.71 24.51
N ASN A 12 7.10 7.94 23.24
CA ASN A 12 6.65 9.15 22.54
C ASN A 12 5.12 9.15 22.41
N ARG A 13 4.47 10.10 23.11
CA ARG A 13 3.01 10.22 23.21
C ARG A 13 2.39 11.15 22.17
N THR A 14 3.13 11.64 21.17
CA THR A 14 2.53 12.49 20.13
C THR A 14 1.45 11.75 19.33
N ARG A 15 0.48 12.48 18.78
CA ARG A 15 -0.55 11.90 17.88
C ARG A 15 0.08 11.12 16.73
N ARG A 16 1.17 11.66 16.15
CA ARG A 16 1.96 11.04 15.07
C ARG A 16 2.60 9.74 15.53
N ALA A 17 3.30 9.72 16.67
CA ALA A 17 3.92 8.51 17.20
C ALA A 17 2.90 7.41 17.48
N ARG A 18 1.73 7.75 18.04
CA ARG A 18 0.63 6.80 18.24
C ARG A 18 0.10 6.23 16.92
N ALA A 19 -0.08 7.09 15.91
CA ALA A 19 -0.54 6.65 14.58
C ALA A 19 0.48 5.71 13.90
N ALA A 20 1.77 6.05 13.95
CA ALA A 20 2.85 5.22 13.43
C ALA A 20 2.92 3.86 14.14
N ARG A 21 2.80 3.84 15.48
CA ARG A 21 2.74 2.59 16.25
C ARG A 21 1.56 1.72 15.84
N ARG A 22 0.35 2.29 15.72
CA ARG A 22 -0.84 1.56 15.26
C ARG A 22 -0.65 0.99 13.85
N ARG A 23 -0.11 1.79 12.94
CA ARG A 23 0.21 1.35 11.57
C ARG A 23 1.17 0.16 11.59
N ARG A 24 2.28 0.26 12.32
CA ARG A 24 3.29 -0.81 12.46
C ARG A 24 2.67 -2.10 12.99
N LEU A 25 1.86 -2.01 14.03
CA LEU A 25 1.20 -3.18 14.63
C LEU A 25 0.20 -3.84 13.68
N ARG A 26 -0.53 -3.06 12.87
CA ARG A 26 -1.45 -3.62 11.85
C ARG A 26 -0.68 -4.36 10.76
N VAL A 27 0.45 -3.82 10.30
CA VAL A 27 1.32 -4.53 9.33
C VAL A 27 1.82 -5.82 9.95
N ALA A 28 2.42 -5.76 11.13
CA ALA A 28 3.03 -6.93 11.76
C ALA A 28 2.04 -8.07 12.07
N ARG A 29 0.75 -7.78 12.16
CA ARG A 29 -0.32 -8.78 12.41
C ARG A 29 -0.95 -9.33 11.14
N ALA A 30 -0.72 -8.69 10.01
CA ALA A 30 -1.27 -9.11 8.74
C ALA A 30 -0.29 -10.00 8.00
N ASP A 31 -0.82 -11.03 7.36
CA ASP A 31 -0.12 -11.81 6.33
C ASP A 31 0.18 -10.87 5.16
N ASN A 32 1.45 -10.50 5.03
CA ASN A 32 1.98 -9.61 4.01
C ASN A 32 2.94 -10.42 3.15
N ASP A 33 2.38 -11.12 2.16
CA ASP A 33 3.05 -12.13 1.36
C ASP A 33 3.59 -11.60 0.02
N LEU A 34 3.39 -10.31 -0.29
CA LEU A 34 3.86 -9.72 -1.54
C LEU A 34 5.39 -9.85 -1.67
N THR A 35 5.80 -10.67 -2.63
CA THR A 35 7.22 -10.91 -2.92
C THR A 35 7.82 -9.79 -3.77
N ALA A 36 9.16 -9.75 -3.85
CA ALA A 36 9.86 -8.81 -4.72
C ALA A 36 9.59 -9.06 -6.21
N ALA A 37 9.44 -10.32 -6.63
CA ALA A 37 9.11 -10.71 -8.00
C ALA A 37 7.69 -10.26 -8.37
N GLN A 38 6.71 -10.54 -7.50
CA GLN A 38 5.34 -10.05 -7.67
C GLN A 38 5.27 -8.53 -7.75
N TRP A 39 6.05 -7.82 -6.91
CA TRP A 39 6.14 -6.37 -7.00
C TRP A 39 6.72 -5.88 -8.33
N ALA A 40 7.73 -6.55 -8.87
CA ALA A 40 8.28 -6.24 -10.20
C ALA A 40 7.23 -6.46 -11.30
N ALA A 41 6.50 -7.57 -11.25
CA ALA A 41 5.43 -7.88 -12.19
C ALA A 41 4.28 -6.86 -12.14
N ILE A 42 3.84 -6.48 -10.93
CA ILE A 42 2.87 -5.40 -10.72
C ILE A 42 3.33 -4.10 -11.40
N LYS A 43 4.58 -3.67 -11.16
CA LYS A 43 5.09 -2.43 -11.76
C LYS A 43 5.09 -2.50 -13.29
N ALA A 44 5.53 -3.62 -13.86
CA ALA A 44 5.59 -3.82 -15.29
C ALA A 44 4.19 -3.80 -15.93
N ALA A 45 3.21 -4.48 -15.32
CA ALA A 45 1.85 -4.56 -15.83
C ALA A 45 1.10 -3.20 -15.82
N TRP A 46 1.42 -2.34 -14.86
CA TRP A 46 0.82 -1.01 -14.77
C TRP A 46 1.52 0.05 -15.63
N ASP A 47 2.84 -0.10 -15.85
CA ASP A 47 3.67 0.83 -16.62
C ASP A 47 3.54 2.30 -16.19
N GLY A 48 3.54 2.53 -14.88
CA GLY A 48 3.40 3.86 -14.29
C GLY A 48 2.55 3.85 -13.04
N CYS A 49 2.18 5.04 -12.57
CA CYS A 49 1.28 5.22 -11.45
C CYS A 49 -0.13 4.72 -11.84
N ALA A 50 -0.67 3.78 -11.07
CA ALA A 50 -1.99 3.20 -11.30
C ALA A 50 -3.12 4.23 -11.29
N TYR A 51 -2.89 5.40 -10.67
CA TYR A 51 -3.90 6.43 -10.50
C TYR A 51 -3.81 7.53 -11.55
N CYS A 52 -2.65 8.18 -11.68
CA CYS A 52 -2.48 9.34 -12.58
C CYS A 52 -1.73 9.02 -13.87
N GLY A 53 -1.22 7.79 -14.04
CA GLY A 53 -0.46 7.37 -15.22
C GLY A 53 0.96 7.92 -15.33
N ALA A 54 1.41 8.79 -14.41
CA ALA A 54 2.77 9.32 -14.42
C ALA A 54 3.80 8.19 -14.27
N ASN A 55 4.88 8.23 -15.05
CA ASN A 55 5.93 7.21 -15.08
C ASN A 55 7.34 7.80 -14.86
N ASP A 56 7.44 9.08 -14.53
CA ASP A 56 8.66 9.88 -14.43
C ASP A 56 9.34 9.83 -13.05
N GLY A 57 9.04 8.81 -12.23
CA GLY A 57 9.59 8.73 -10.88
C GLY A 57 9.43 7.39 -10.18
N PRO A 58 9.99 7.26 -8.96
CA PRO A 58 9.93 6.02 -8.21
C PRO A 58 8.50 5.67 -7.81
N MET A 59 8.09 4.44 -8.10
CA MET A 59 6.79 3.91 -7.70
C MET A 59 6.82 3.35 -6.29
N GLN A 60 5.85 3.75 -5.48
CA GLN A 60 5.61 3.25 -4.13
C GLN A 60 4.55 2.14 -4.17
N ARG A 61 4.62 1.21 -3.21
CA ARG A 61 3.56 0.22 -2.97
C ARG A 61 2.41 0.90 -2.25
N ASP A 62 1.29 1.11 -2.94
CA ASP A 62 0.05 1.55 -2.32
C ASP A 62 -0.95 0.39 -2.24
N CYS A 63 -1.68 0.33 -1.12
CA CYS A 63 -2.71 -0.67 -0.92
C CYS A 63 -4.06 -0.08 -1.35
N VAL A 64 -4.72 -0.68 -2.33
CA VAL A 64 -6.03 -0.26 -2.84
C VAL A 64 -7.05 -0.21 -1.70
N MET A 65 -7.17 -1.30 -0.93
CA MET A 65 -7.75 -1.26 0.41
C MET A 65 -6.67 -0.86 1.42
N ALA A 66 -6.86 0.27 2.10
CA ALA A 66 -5.88 0.74 3.08
C ALA A 66 -5.71 -0.24 4.26
N ILE A 67 -4.50 -0.37 4.80
CA ILE A 67 -4.20 -1.26 5.94
C ILE A 67 -5.00 -0.92 7.20
N SER A 68 -5.37 0.36 7.38
CA SER A 68 -6.27 0.75 8.48
C SER A 68 -7.70 0.22 8.36
N ARG A 69 -8.07 -0.31 7.19
CA ARG A 69 -9.39 -0.86 6.84
C ARG A 69 -9.34 -2.35 6.54
N GLY A 70 -8.24 -3.04 6.88
CA GLY A 70 -8.09 -4.49 6.70
C GLY A 70 -7.28 -4.91 5.47
N GLY A 71 -6.82 -3.97 4.65
CA GLY A 71 -5.94 -4.30 3.54
C GLY A 71 -4.56 -4.78 3.96
N ARG A 72 -3.87 -5.45 3.03
CA ARG A 72 -2.60 -6.17 3.23
C ARG A 72 -1.62 -5.89 2.10
N TYR A 73 -0.34 -6.19 2.29
CA TYR A 73 0.63 -6.20 1.20
C TYR A 73 0.59 -7.56 0.51
N THR A 74 -0.34 -7.72 -0.43
CA THR A 74 -0.53 -8.93 -1.24
C THR A 74 -0.51 -8.57 -2.72
N LEU A 75 -0.30 -9.57 -3.59
CA LEU A 75 -0.35 -9.39 -5.05
C LEU A 75 -1.66 -8.73 -5.50
N GLU A 76 -2.76 -9.09 -4.84
CA GLU A 76 -4.09 -8.64 -5.17
C GLU A 76 -4.43 -7.22 -4.72
N ASN A 77 -3.81 -6.72 -3.66
CA ASN A 77 -4.23 -5.45 -3.05
C ASN A 77 -3.25 -4.30 -3.32
N VAL A 78 -2.07 -4.59 -3.87
CA VAL A 78 -1.02 -3.59 -4.07
C VAL A 78 -0.97 -3.11 -5.52
N VAL A 79 -0.87 -1.79 -5.70
CA VAL A 79 -0.66 -1.13 -6.99
C VAL A 79 0.52 -0.16 -6.90
N PRO A 80 1.18 0.17 -8.03
CA PRO A 80 2.20 1.20 -8.05
C PRO A 80 1.58 2.58 -8.00
N ALA A 81 2.10 3.44 -7.14
CA ALA A 81 1.64 4.82 -7.03
C ALA A 81 2.81 5.79 -6.92
N CYS A 82 2.71 6.93 -7.60
CA CYS A 82 3.66 8.02 -7.41
C CYS A 82 3.49 8.63 -6.00
N ALA A 83 4.53 9.32 -5.51
CA ALA A 83 4.53 9.89 -4.16
C ALA A 83 3.34 10.86 -3.92
N SER A 84 2.98 11.67 -4.93
CA SER A 84 1.87 12.62 -4.88
C SER A 84 0.52 11.90 -4.70
N CYS A 85 0.23 10.89 -5.51
CA CYS A 85 -1.00 10.12 -5.42
C CYS A 85 -1.08 9.32 -4.12
N ASN A 86 -0.03 8.59 -3.76
CA ASN A 86 -0.01 7.78 -2.53
C ASN A 86 -0.22 8.63 -1.28
N THR A 87 0.47 9.78 -1.19
CA THR A 87 0.30 10.72 -0.08
C THR A 87 -1.10 11.33 -0.06
N SER A 88 -1.63 11.71 -1.23
CA SER A 88 -2.97 12.30 -1.33
C SER A 88 -4.08 11.31 -0.99
N LYS A 89 -3.95 10.03 -1.38
CA LYS A 89 -4.90 8.97 -1.04
C LYS A 89 -4.83 8.63 0.44
N CYS A 90 -3.62 8.53 0.98
CA CYS A 90 -3.37 8.19 2.38
C CYS A 90 -4.13 6.91 2.79
N ASN A 91 -5.20 7.05 3.56
CA ASN A 91 -6.03 5.96 4.02
C ASN A 91 -7.46 6.03 3.47
N ASP A 92 -7.76 6.92 2.53
CA ASP A 92 -9.10 7.00 1.95
C ASP A 92 -9.45 5.75 1.15
N GLU A 93 -10.75 5.50 1.01
CA GLU A 93 -11.26 4.50 0.09
C GLU A 93 -10.98 4.95 -1.35
N VAL A 94 -10.48 4.02 -2.16
CA VAL A 94 -9.85 4.36 -3.45
C VAL A 94 -10.82 5.06 -4.40
N THR A 95 -12.05 4.57 -4.54
CA THR A 95 -13.01 5.11 -5.51
C THR A 95 -13.52 6.48 -5.06
N GLY A 96 -13.83 6.65 -3.77
CA GLY A 96 -14.19 7.92 -3.17
C GLY A 96 -13.09 8.96 -3.31
N TRP A 97 -11.83 8.58 -3.07
CA TRP A 97 -10.68 9.46 -3.29
C TRP A 97 -10.50 9.83 -4.76
N MET A 98 -10.58 8.86 -5.68
CA MET A 98 -10.45 9.10 -7.13
C MET A 98 -11.52 10.07 -7.63
N ARG A 99 -12.78 9.90 -7.21
CA ARG A 99 -13.87 10.84 -7.52
C ARG A 99 -13.57 12.24 -7.01
N ARG A 100 -13.11 12.40 -5.78
CA ARG A 100 -12.70 13.71 -5.23
C ARG A 100 -11.54 14.33 -6.00
N LYS A 101 -10.60 13.52 -6.52
CA LYS A 101 -9.46 13.97 -7.33
C LYS A 101 -9.78 14.13 -8.81
N ARG A 102 -11.00 13.80 -9.25
CA ARG A 102 -11.42 13.78 -10.66
C ARG A 102 -10.50 12.93 -11.55
N LEU A 103 -10.05 11.80 -11.00
CA LEU A 103 -9.28 10.79 -11.74
C LEU A 103 -10.23 9.80 -12.44
N ASP A 104 -9.72 9.09 -13.44
CA ASP A 104 -10.50 8.10 -14.21
C ASP A 104 -10.67 6.79 -13.41
N GLU A 105 -11.70 6.77 -12.56
CA GLU A 105 -12.08 5.61 -11.75
C GLU A 105 -12.37 4.37 -12.61
N ARG A 106 -13.07 4.54 -13.74
CA ARG A 106 -13.48 3.43 -14.59
C ARG A 106 -12.26 2.73 -15.20
N ARG A 107 -11.31 3.51 -15.73
CA ARG A 107 -10.05 2.97 -16.25
C ARG A 107 -9.25 2.24 -15.18
N PHE A 108 -9.17 2.80 -13.97
CA PHE A 108 -8.48 2.14 -12.85
C PHE A 108 -9.12 0.80 -12.51
N LEU A 109 -10.45 0.75 -12.30
CA LEU A 109 -11.13 -0.48 -11.91
C LEU A 109 -11.02 -1.57 -12.98
N GLY A 110 -11.17 -1.22 -14.26
CA GLY A 110 -11.01 -2.17 -15.36
C GLY A 110 -9.61 -2.79 -15.36
N ARG A 111 -8.57 -1.94 -15.41
CA ARG A 111 -7.18 -2.41 -15.38
C ARG A 111 -6.83 -3.16 -14.11
N TYR A 112 -7.37 -2.76 -12.96
CA TYR A 112 -7.11 -3.43 -11.69
C TYR A 112 -7.61 -4.88 -11.70
N VAL A 113 -8.81 -5.13 -12.25
CA VAL A 113 -9.33 -6.49 -12.41
C VAL A 113 -8.50 -7.29 -13.41
N GLU A 114 -8.23 -6.70 -14.58
CA GLU A 114 -7.48 -7.36 -15.66
C GLU A 114 -6.07 -7.78 -15.22
N ILE A 115 -5.29 -6.84 -14.66
CA ILE A 115 -3.91 -7.09 -14.23
C ILE A 115 -3.86 -8.10 -13.09
N ARG A 116 -4.78 -8.01 -12.12
CA ARG A 116 -4.82 -8.99 -11.03
C ARG A 116 -5.12 -10.39 -11.52
N ALA A 117 -6.07 -10.54 -12.43
CA ALA A 117 -6.41 -11.84 -12.99
C ALA A 117 -5.21 -12.45 -13.72
N ALA A 118 -4.54 -11.68 -14.57
CA ALA A 118 -3.35 -12.13 -15.30
C ALA A 118 -2.22 -12.55 -14.34
N LEU A 119 -1.89 -11.73 -13.35
CA LEU A 119 -0.80 -12.03 -12.41
C LEU A 119 -1.11 -13.22 -11.50
N LEU A 120 -2.36 -13.44 -11.10
CA LEU A 120 -2.72 -14.62 -10.30
C LEU A 120 -2.53 -15.91 -11.11
N GLN A 121 -2.93 -15.92 -12.39
CA GLN A 121 -2.75 -17.07 -13.27
C GLN A 121 -1.26 -17.44 -13.45
N GLU A 122 -0.39 -16.43 -13.57
CA GLU A 122 1.07 -16.64 -13.69
C GLU A 122 1.71 -17.20 -12.42
N HIS A 123 1.13 -16.94 -11.25
CA HIS A 123 1.69 -17.32 -9.95
C HIS A 123 1.07 -18.60 -9.33
N GLU A 124 0.06 -19.18 -9.97
CA GLU A 124 -0.52 -20.49 -9.62
C GLU A 124 0.17 -21.67 -10.35
N THR A 125 1.06 -21.38 -11.31
CA THR A 125 1.84 -22.38 -12.07
C THR A 125 3.22 -22.59 -11.46
#